data_AF-A0A9W6LCK8-F1
#
_entry.id   AF-A0A9W6LCK8-F1
#
_cell.length_a   1.000
_cell.length_b   1.000
_cell.length_c   1.000
_cell.angle_alpha   90.00
_cell.angle_beta   90.00
_cell.angle_gamma   90.00
#
_symmetry.space_group_name_H-M   'P 1'
#
loop_
_entity.id
_entity.type
_entity.pdbx_description
1 polymer ?
#
loop_
_entity_poly.entity_id
_entity_poly.type
_entity_poly.pdbx_seq_one_letter_code
_entity_poly.pdbx_strand_id
1 'polypeptide(L)'
;MTIDDKHVARLLPDAKEMIGRSLEERIHYIHQDRWLPYTQADRLLSKFEMLLKMPRKIRPPSLLIVGDSHCGKSTLVRRFKDMHPPTDGVYESACPVFYLESCPPETDEGRLYDEILTTLMVPFRYNDRPDKKLHEVIYQFEQIQVQMIILDEIGHALSGAVLKQRVLLNALKALHNKMHVPIILVGTMEALYATSSDEQFASRFKAEHLPRWEYGNEFQRFLARLELTLPLSMASLLADPDLSKLIFERAESGCIGDFVDLVNEAAIMAINSGKEQITAEEIKGCDFTPSSKRQPPAERGLK
;
A
#
# COMPACT_ATOMS: atom_id res chain seq x y z
N MET A 1 34.22 -10.71 15.40
CA MET A 1 33.34 -9.80 14.65
C MET A 1 33.38 -8.45 15.35
N THR A 2 33.86 -7.43 14.66
CA THR A 2 33.77 -6.03 15.11
C THR A 2 32.29 -5.65 15.04
N ILE A 3 31.69 -5.30 16.17
CA ILE A 3 30.31 -4.79 16.25
C ILE A 3 30.42 -3.28 16.43
N ASP A 4 29.67 -2.51 15.64
CA ASP A 4 29.54 -1.07 15.86
C ASP A 4 28.44 -0.80 16.90
N ASP A 5 28.83 -0.75 18.17
CA ASP A 5 27.91 -0.53 19.29
C ASP A 5 27.09 0.76 19.16
N LYS A 6 27.65 1.80 18.51
CA LYS A 6 26.94 3.07 18.30
C LYS A 6 25.85 2.93 17.25
N HIS A 7 26.09 2.14 16.21
CA HIS A 7 25.10 1.82 15.18
C HIS A 7 23.98 0.94 15.76
N VAL A 8 24.35 -0.17 16.41
CA VAL A 8 23.39 -1.12 17.00
C VAL A 8 22.48 -0.43 18.03
N ALA A 9 22.99 0.57 18.76
CA ALA A 9 22.18 1.35 19.69
C ALA A 9 21.08 2.21 19.02
N ARG A 10 21.21 2.53 17.73
CA ARG A 10 20.26 3.36 16.96
C ARG A 10 19.23 2.55 16.18
N LEU A 11 19.47 1.26 15.98
CA LEU A 11 18.52 0.36 15.32
C LEU A 11 17.16 0.39 16.03
N LEU A 12 16.10 0.16 15.27
CA LEU A 12 14.78 -0.04 15.84
C LEU A 12 14.79 -1.27 16.77
N PRO A 13 13.92 -1.30 17.81
CA PRO A 13 13.92 -2.38 18.80
C PRO A 13 13.90 -3.78 18.18
N ASP A 14 13.00 -4.01 17.23
CA ASP A 14 12.85 -5.30 16.56
C ASP A 14 14.12 -5.70 15.79
N ALA A 15 14.74 -4.77 15.06
CA ALA A 15 15.97 -5.02 14.31
C ALA A 15 17.16 -5.28 15.25
N LYS A 16 17.20 -4.60 16.39
CA LYS A 16 18.24 -4.76 17.40
C LYS A 16 18.16 -6.14 18.07
N GLU A 17 16.96 -6.63 18.36
CA GLU A 17 16.76 -7.98 18.92
C GLU A 17 17.26 -9.08 17.98
N MET A 18 17.18 -8.84 16.66
CA MET A 18 17.62 -9.79 15.66
C MET A 18 19.15 -9.90 15.52
N ILE A 19 19.94 -8.94 16.00
CA ILE A 19 21.42 -9.00 15.90
C ILE A 19 21.99 -10.25 16.58
N GLY A 20 21.40 -10.68 17.70
CA GLY A 20 21.84 -11.87 18.46
C GLY A 20 21.22 -13.19 17.99
N ARG A 21 20.38 -13.16 16.96
CA ARG A 21 19.62 -14.33 16.47
C ARG A 21 20.40 -15.09 15.40
N SER A 22 19.90 -16.27 15.05
CA SER A 22 20.47 -17.07 13.97
C SER A 22 20.36 -16.33 12.62
N LEU A 23 21.21 -16.72 11.68
CA LEU A 23 21.19 -16.17 10.33
C LEU A 23 19.83 -16.38 9.64
N GLU A 24 19.21 -17.54 9.84
CA GLU A 24 17.89 -17.87 9.29
C GLU A 24 16.78 -16.96 9.86
N GLU A 25 16.77 -16.73 11.17
CA GLU A 25 15.82 -15.82 11.82
C GLU A 25 15.99 -14.37 11.32
N ARG A 26 17.23 -13.91 11.13
CA ARG A 26 17.52 -12.57 10.61
C ARG A 26 17.07 -12.39 9.17
N ILE A 27 17.31 -13.38 8.30
CA ILE A 27 16.84 -13.37 6.91
C ILE A 27 15.31 -13.39 6.87
N HIS A 28 14.67 -14.24 7.70
CA HIS A 28 13.23 -14.27 7.81
C HIS A 28 12.65 -12.90 8.24
N TYR A 29 13.28 -12.25 9.22
CA TYR A 29 12.91 -10.89 9.64
C TYR A 29 13.03 -9.85 8.52
N ILE A 30 14.08 -9.92 7.69
CA ILE A 30 14.27 -8.99 6.56
C ILE A 30 13.13 -9.13 5.53
N HIS A 31 12.67 -10.35 5.27
CA HIS A 31 11.56 -10.62 4.35
C HIS A 31 10.18 -10.19 4.87
N GLN A 32 10.05 -9.85 6.15
CA GLN A 32 8.77 -9.38 6.70
C GLN A 32 8.45 -7.97 6.20
N ASP A 33 7.17 -7.77 5.86
CA ASP A 33 6.62 -6.45 5.54
C ASP A 33 6.78 -5.51 6.74
N ARG A 34 7.38 -4.34 6.49
CA ARG A 34 7.63 -3.33 7.52
C ARG A 34 7.14 -1.96 7.08
N TRP A 35 6.47 -1.26 7.99
CA TRP A 35 6.04 0.11 7.74
C TRP A 35 7.23 1.07 7.82
N LEU A 36 7.44 1.85 6.75
CA LEU A 36 8.45 2.90 6.69
C LEU A 36 7.76 4.25 6.50
N PRO A 37 7.83 5.17 7.48
CA PRO A 37 7.22 6.48 7.36
C PRO A 37 8.04 7.39 6.42
N TYR A 38 7.34 8.10 5.53
CA TYR A 38 7.88 9.12 4.64
C TYR A 38 6.87 10.25 4.46
N THR A 39 7.34 11.43 4.03
CA THR A 39 6.56 12.68 4.05
C THR A 39 5.22 12.53 3.33
N GLN A 40 5.22 11.91 2.15
CA GLN A 40 4.00 11.74 1.36
C GLN A 40 3.02 10.73 1.99
N ALA A 41 3.51 9.65 2.61
CA ALA A 41 2.68 8.74 3.40
C ALA A 41 2.06 9.47 4.59
N ASP A 42 2.85 10.22 5.36
CA ASP A 42 2.37 10.95 6.54
C ASP A 42 1.30 11.99 6.15
N ARG A 43 1.48 12.66 5.01
CA ARG A 43 0.48 13.59 4.43
C ARG A 43 -0.83 12.87 4.10
N LEU A 44 -0.77 11.70 3.47
CA LEU A 44 -1.96 10.94 3.07
C LEU A 44 -2.65 10.31 4.28
N LEU A 45 -1.91 9.75 5.24
CA LEU A 45 -2.46 9.23 6.49
C LEU A 45 -3.17 10.34 7.27
N SER A 46 -2.56 11.52 7.41
CA SER A 46 -3.19 12.68 8.04
C SER A 46 -4.48 13.10 7.33
N LYS A 47 -4.54 12.95 6.01
CA LYS A 47 -5.73 13.24 5.22
C LYS A 47 -6.81 12.18 5.44
N PHE A 48 -6.46 10.89 5.55
CA PHE A 48 -7.40 9.83 5.89
C PHE A 48 -7.98 10.02 7.29
N GLU A 49 -7.15 10.35 8.27
CA GLU A 49 -7.58 10.72 9.63
C GLU A 49 -8.60 11.87 9.63
N MET A 50 -8.32 12.92 8.87
CA MET A 50 -9.24 14.05 8.73
C MET A 50 -10.58 13.63 8.12
N LEU A 51 -10.58 12.72 7.14
CA LEU A 51 -11.80 12.20 6.52
C LEU A 51 -12.59 11.31 7.47
N LEU A 52 -11.91 10.48 8.26
CA LEU A 52 -12.54 9.58 9.23
C LEU A 52 -13.24 10.37 10.36
N LYS A 53 -12.60 11.43 10.86
CA LYS A 53 -13.12 12.27 11.96
C LYS A 53 -14.14 13.32 11.52
N MET A 54 -14.37 13.45 10.22
CA MET A 54 -15.28 14.45 9.67
C MET A 54 -16.74 14.12 10.07
N PRO A 55 -17.56 15.12 10.42
CA PRO A 55 -18.97 14.88 10.70
C PRO A 55 -19.69 14.34 9.46
N ARG A 56 -20.75 13.53 9.68
CA ARG A 56 -21.55 12.98 8.60
C ARG A 56 -22.09 14.10 7.70
N LYS A 57 -21.76 14.02 6.41
CA LYS A 57 -22.26 14.91 5.37
C LYS A 57 -23.13 14.09 4.43
N ILE A 58 -24.11 14.75 3.80
CA ILE A 58 -24.92 14.14 2.72
C ILE A 58 -24.01 13.56 1.63
N ARG A 59 -22.89 14.25 1.34
CA ARG A 59 -21.89 13.82 0.35
C ARG A 59 -20.49 13.95 0.96
N PRO A 60 -19.97 12.90 1.62
CA PRO A 60 -18.64 12.96 2.22
C PRO A 60 -17.56 12.96 1.12
N PRO A 61 -16.51 13.80 1.22
CA PRO A 61 -15.37 13.74 0.32
C PRO A 61 -14.73 12.35 0.32
N SER A 62 -14.41 11.86 -0.87
CA SER A 62 -13.80 10.55 -1.12
C SER A 62 -12.53 10.74 -1.96
N LEU A 63 -11.62 9.76 -1.92
CA LEU A 63 -10.32 9.87 -2.56
C LEU A 63 -10.07 8.72 -3.51
N LEU A 64 -9.27 9.00 -4.55
CA LEU A 64 -8.62 7.99 -5.37
C LEU A 64 -7.10 8.15 -5.22
N ILE A 65 -6.44 7.17 -4.61
CA ILE A 65 -4.99 7.11 -4.50
C ILE A 65 -4.43 6.50 -5.78
N VAL A 66 -3.65 7.29 -6.50
CA VAL A 66 -3.11 6.93 -7.81
C VAL A 66 -1.60 6.83 -7.73
N GLY A 67 -1.05 5.70 -8.14
CA GLY A 67 0.40 5.53 -8.25
C GLY A 67 0.73 4.26 -8.99
N ASP A 68 1.97 4.16 -9.47
CA ASP A 68 2.43 2.98 -10.19
C ASP A 68 2.46 1.75 -9.28
N SER A 69 2.45 0.57 -9.89
CA SER A 69 2.67 -0.69 -9.19
C SER A 69 4.00 -0.62 -8.43
N HIS A 70 4.05 -1.25 -7.26
CA HIS A 70 5.23 -1.24 -6.39
C HIS A 70 5.56 0.11 -5.70
N CYS A 71 4.70 1.14 -5.80
CA CYS A 71 4.87 2.40 -5.05
C CYS A 71 4.35 2.38 -3.60
N GLY A 72 3.99 1.22 -3.04
CA GLY A 72 3.60 1.11 -1.61
C GLY A 72 2.19 1.60 -1.28
N LYS A 73 1.29 1.65 -2.28
CA LYS A 73 -0.11 2.07 -2.07
C LYS A 73 -0.87 1.14 -1.11
N SER A 74 -0.76 -0.17 -1.32
CA SER A 74 -1.40 -1.18 -0.47
C SER A 74 -0.84 -1.14 0.95
N THR A 75 0.48 -0.99 1.10
CA THR A 75 1.14 -0.82 2.40
C THR A 75 0.62 0.42 3.14
N LEU A 76 0.39 1.54 2.43
CA LEU A 76 -0.16 2.78 3.00
C LEU A 76 -1.57 2.59 3.56
N VAL A 77 -2.47 1.97 2.79
CA VAL A 77 -3.86 1.80 3.25
C VAL A 77 -4.02 0.69 4.28
N ARG A 78 -3.22 -0.39 4.17
CA ARG A 78 -3.15 -1.44 5.20
C ARG A 78 -2.69 -0.86 6.53
N ARG A 79 -1.65 -0.02 6.51
CA ARG A 79 -1.19 0.70 7.72
C ARG A 79 -2.30 1.54 8.35
N PHE A 80 -3.09 2.25 7.54
CA PHE A 80 -4.20 3.05 8.06
C PHE A 80 -5.29 2.20 8.71
N LYS A 81 -5.62 1.05 8.10
CA LYS A 81 -6.54 0.06 8.69
C LYS A 81 -6.00 -0.48 10.03
N ASP A 82 -4.72 -0.83 10.09
CA ASP A 82 -4.09 -1.36 11.32
C ASP A 82 -4.03 -0.32 12.45
N MET A 83 -4.01 0.97 12.11
CA MET A 83 -4.14 2.07 13.09
C MET A 83 -5.56 2.20 13.66
N HIS A 84 -6.57 1.58 13.03
CA HIS A 84 -7.98 1.60 13.43
C HIS A 84 -8.53 0.17 13.52
N PRO A 85 -8.01 -0.65 14.44
CA PRO A 85 -8.40 -2.05 14.55
C PRO A 85 -9.90 -2.18 14.88
N PRO A 86 -10.55 -3.28 14.46
CA PRO A 86 -11.89 -3.61 14.90
C PRO A 86 -12.01 -3.62 16.42
N THR A 87 -13.14 -3.14 16.95
CA THR A 87 -13.44 -3.11 18.39
C THR A 87 -14.55 -4.11 18.72
N ASP A 88 -14.86 -4.28 20.00
CA ASP A 88 -15.99 -5.11 20.46
C ASP A 88 -17.37 -4.51 20.12
N GLY A 89 -17.41 -3.29 19.57
CA GLY A 89 -18.64 -2.64 19.13
C GLY A 89 -19.55 -2.16 20.26
N VAL A 90 -19.12 -2.22 21.52
CA VAL A 90 -19.99 -1.93 22.69
C VAL A 90 -20.12 -0.42 22.91
N TYR A 91 -19.02 0.31 22.78
CA TYR A 91 -18.96 1.76 23.01
C TYR A 91 -18.47 2.55 21.79
N GLU A 92 -17.93 1.87 20.79
CA GLU A 92 -17.31 2.45 19.60
C GLU A 92 -17.68 1.63 18.35
N SER A 93 -17.26 2.10 17.17
CA SER A 93 -17.49 1.37 15.92
C SER A 93 -16.76 0.02 15.95
N ALA A 94 -17.50 -1.06 15.70
CA ALA A 94 -16.95 -2.41 15.64
C ALA A 94 -15.94 -2.56 14.49
N CYS A 95 -16.11 -1.84 13.39
CA CYS A 95 -15.16 -1.79 12.29
C CYS A 95 -15.06 -0.37 11.72
N PRO A 96 -14.20 0.50 12.28
CA PRO A 96 -14.12 1.90 11.83
C PRO A 96 -13.70 2.00 10.36
N VAL A 97 -12.75 1.16 9.93
CA VAL A 97 -12.21 1.11 8.58
C VAL A 97 -12.41 -0.28 7.99
N PHE A 98 -13.28 -0.39 6.99
CA PHE A 98 -13.40 -1.60 6.18
C PHE A 98 -12.38 -1.56 5.04
N TYR A 99 -11.58 -2.62 4.89
CA TYR A 99 -10.56 -2.74 3.85
C TYR A 99 -10.82 -3.97 2.99
N LEU A 100 -11.05 -3.75 1.69
CA LEU A 100 -11.04 -4.79 0.68
C LEU A 100 -9.70 -4.74 -0.06
N GLU A 101 -8.89 -5.78 0.12
CA GLU A 101 -7.51 -5.84 -0.38
C GLU A 101 -7.41 -6.03 -1.89
N SER A 102 -8.28 -6.84 -2.47
CA SER A 102 -8.31 -7.04 -3.92
C SER A 102 -9.73 -6.96 -4.42
N CYS A 103 -9.98 -6.00 -5.31
CA CYS A 103 -11.23 -5.90 -6.04
C CYS A 103 -11.33 -7.04 -7.08
N PRO A 104 -12.55 -7.49 -7.44
CA PRO A 104 -12.73 -8.63 -8.32
C PRO A 104 -12.07 -8.42 -9.69
N PRO A 105 -11.47 -9.46 -10.29
CA PRO A 105 -10.75 -9.36 -11.56
C PRO A 105 -11.68 -9.08 -12.75
N GLU A 106 -12.97 -9.39 -12.61
CA GLU A 106 -13.98 -9.08 -13.63
C GLU A 106 -14.77 -7.85 -13.21
N THR A 107 -14.99 -6.95 -14.16
CA THR A 107 -15.86 -5.78 -13.99
C THR A 107 -17.33 -6.21 -13.84
N ASP A 108 -17.73 -6.47 -12.60
CA ASP A 108 -19.08 -6.85 -12.21
C ASP A 108 -19.41 -6.33 -10.81
N GLU A 109 -20.52 -5.61 -10.70
CA GLU A 109 -20.99 -5.04 -9.43
C GLU A 109 -21.45 -6.09 -8.43
N GLY A 110 -22.03 -7.19 -8.89
CA GLY A 110 -22.44 -8.31 -8.05
C GLY A 110 -21.23 -8.98 -7.41
N ARG A 111 -20.15 -9.17 -8.17
CA ARG A 111 -18.87 -9.69 -7.65
C ARG A 111 -18.22 -8.76 -6.65
N LEU A 112 -18.29 -7.43 -6.84
CA LEU A 112 -17.80 -6.49 -5.83
C LEU A 112 -18.51 -6.71 -4.49
N TYR A 113 -19.83 -6.88 -4.51
CA TYR A 113 -20.58 -7.17 -3.29
C TYR A 113 -20.28 -8.56 -2.72
N ASP A 114 -20.03 -9.56 -3.56
CA ASP A 114 -19.61 -10.90 -3.12
C ASP A 114 -18.29 -10.86 -2.36
N GLU A 115 -17.29 -10.14 -2.86
CA GLU A 115 -16.00 -9.97 -2.18
C GLU A 115 -16.15 -9.23 -0.84
N ILE A 116 -16.99 -8.20 -0.81
CA ILE A 116 -17.30 -7.48 0.44
C ILE A 116 -17.95 -8.41 1.46
N LEU A 117 -19.00 -9.14 1.07
CA LEU A 117 -19.72 -10.05 1.98
C LEU A 117 -18.82 -11.22 2.43
N THR A 118 -17.94 -11.71 1.56
CA THR A 118 -16.93 -12.72 1.90
C THR A 118 -15.95 -12.18 2.95
N THR A 119 -15.47 -10.95 2.77
CA THR A 119 -14.57 -10.29 3.74
C THR A 119 -15.25 -10.08 5.10
N LEU A 120 -16.56 -9.81 5.10
CA LEU A 120 -17.38 -9.71 6.31
C LEU A 120 -17.76 -11.07 6.93
N MET A 121 -17.41 -12.18 6.27
CA MET A 121 -17.82 -13.55 6.63
C MET A 121 -19.35 -13.73 6.71
N VAL A 122 -20.09 -13.00 5.87
CA VAL A 122 -21.56 -13.06 5.80
C VAL A 122 -21.95 -14.07 4.71
N PRO A 123 -22.84 -15.04 4.99
CA PRO A 123 -23.27 -16.00 3.98
C PRO A 123 -24.19 -15.35 2.96
N PHE A 124 -23.92 -15.56 1.67
CA PHE A 124 -24.74 -15.10 0.55
C PHE A 124 -24.83 -16.15 -0.54
N ARG A 125 -25.71 -15.94 -1.53
CA ARG A 125 -25.77 -16.79 -2.72
C ARG A 125 -25.16 -16.07 -3.91
N TYR A 126 -24.24 -16.71 -4.63
CA TYR A 126 -23.61 -16.12 -5.82
C TYR A 126 -24.62 -15.69 -6.89
N ASN A 127 -25.73 -16.42 -7.03
CA ASN A 127 -26.80 -16.11 -7.99
C ASN A 127 -27.83 -15.09 -7.48
N ASP A 128 -27.67 -14.54 -6.26
CA ASP A 128 -28.54 -13.47 -5.80
C ASP A 128 -28.36 -12.23 -6.68
N ARG A 129 -29.45 -11.48 -6.88
CA ARG A 129 -29.41 -10.25 -7.66
C ARG A 129 -28.50 -9.20 -6.99
N PRO A 130 -27.76 -8.38 -7.76
CA PRO A 130 -26.90 -7.35 -7.19
C PRO A 130 -27.60 -6.38 -6.23
N ASP A 131 -28.87 -6.05 -6.49
CA ASP A 131 -29.66 -5.18 -5.61
C ASP A 131 -29.87 -5.77 -4.21
N LYS A 132 -30.12 -7.08 -4.12
CA LYS A 132 -30.24 -7.80 -2.86
C LYS A 132 -28.90 -7.83 -2.12
N LYS A 133 -27.80 -8.11 -2.83
CA LYS A 133 -26.44 -8.12 -2.25
C LYS A 133 -26.04 -6.73 -1.74
N LEU A 134 -26.35 -5.67 -2.49
CA LEU A 134 -26.12 -4.29 -2.04
C LEU A 134 -26.87 -3.97 -0.75
N HIS A 135 -28.13 -4.39 -0.61
CA HIS A 135 -28.88 -4.20 0.63
C HIS A 135 -28.25 -4.95 1.81
N GLU A 136 -27.78 -6.17 1.59
CA GLU A 136 -27.07 -6.93 2.62
C GLU A 136 -25.76 -6.24 3.03
N VAL A 137 -24.94 -5.80 2.07
CA VAL A 137 -23.69 -5.06 2.34
C VAL A 137 -23.95 -3.83 3.19
N ILE A 138 -24.97 -3.03 2.83
CA ILE A 138 -25.32 -1.81 3.57
C ILE A 138 -25.77 -2.15 4.98
N TYR A 139 -26.66 -3.13 5.13
CA TYR A 139 -27.15 -3.57 6.42
C TYR A 139 -26.00 -3.97 7.34
N GLN A 140 -25.07 -4.80 6.83
CA GLN A 140 -23.93 -5.29 7.60
C GLN A 140 -22.97 -4.16 7.98
N PHE A 141 -22.66 -3.26 7.03
CA PHE A 141 -21.84 -2.08 7.32
C PHE A 141 -22.47 -1.15 8.35
N GLU A 142 -23.80 -0.99 8.37
CA GLU A 142 -24.51 -0.24 9.39
C GLU A 142 -24.44 -0.92 10.76
N GLN A 143 -24.59 -2.26 10.81
CA GLN A 143 -24.51 -3.02 12.07
C GLN A 143 -23.13 -2.90 12.72
N ILE A 144 -22.06 -3.03 11.94
CA ILE A 144 -20.68 -2.90 12.45
C ILE A 144 -20.18 -1.46 12.48
N GLN A 145 -21.06 -0.51 12.15
CA GLN A 145 -20.83 0.93 12.15
C GLN A 145 -19.58 1.36 11.34
N VAL A 146 -19.44 0.88 10.11
CA VAL A 146 -18.34 1.30 9.21
C VAL A 146 -18.32 2.81 9.07
N GLN A 147 -17.13 3.42 9.22
CA GLN A 147 -16.93 4.87 9.13
C GLN A 147 -16.12 5.26 7.89
N MET A 148 -15.36 4.33 7.31
CA MET A 148 -14.62 4.50 6.07
C MET A 148 -14.49 3.17 5.32
N ILE A 149 -14.60 3.22 4.00
CA ILE A 149 -14.42 2.05 3.12
C ILE A 149 -13.16 2.27 2.28
N ILE A 150 -12.27 1.29 2.24
CA ILE A 150 -11.09 1.27 1.39
C ILE A 150 -11.22 0.11 0.41
N LEU A 151 -11.12 0.41 -0.88
CA LEU A 151 -11.13 -0.57 -1.97
C LEU A 151 -9.80 -0.49 -2.73
N ASP A 152 -8.97 -1.52 -2.58
CA ASP A 152 -7.66 -1.60 -3.23
C ASP A 152 -7.73 -2.42 -4.52
N GLU A 153 -6.75 -2.16 -5.39
CA GLU A 153 -6.68 -2.70 -6.75
C GLU A 153 -7.93 -2.45 -7.60
N ILE A 154 -8.56 -1.27 -7.48
CA ILE A 154 -9.79 -0.95 -8.22
C ILE A 154 -9.61 -1.01 -9.75
N GLY A 155 -8.35 -0.91 -10.21
CA GLY A 155 -7.99 -1.10 -11.61
C GLY A 155 -8.38 -2.49 -12.15
N HIS A 156 -8.28 -3.55 -11.34
CA HIS A 156 -8.70 -4.90 -11.75
C HIS A 156 -10.18 -4.93 -12.10
N ALA A 157 -11.01 -4.39 -11.21
CA ALA A 157 -12.44 -4.29 -11.44
C ALA A 157 -12.79 -3.31 -12.55
N LEU A 158 -11.93 -2.37 -12.93
CA LEU A 158 -12.15 -1.42 -14.02
C LEU A 158 -11.49 -1.85 -15.36
N SER A 159 -10.90 -3.04 -15.45
CA SER A 159 -10.21 -3.51 -16.67
C SER A 159 -11.12 -3.92 -17.84
N GLY A 160 -12.43 -4.07 -17.61
CA GLY A 160 -13.39 -4.53 -18.59
C GLY A 160 -13.93 -3.46 -19.54
N ALA A 161 -14.93 -3.84 -20.36
CA ALA A 161 -15.56 -2.94 -21.32
C ALA A 161 -16.17 -1.69 -20.66
N VAL A 162 -16.16 -0.56 -21.37
CA VAL A 162 -16.66 0.76 -20.89
C VAL A 162 -18.06 0.71 -20.30
N LEU A 163 -18.97 -0.08 -20.89
CA LEU A 163 -20.32 -0.26 -20.34
C LEU A 163 -20.30 -0.92 -18.97
N LYS A 164 -19.49 -1.95 -18.77
CA LYS A 164 -19.33 -2.62 -17.47
C LYS A 164 -18.63 -1.70 -16.46
N GLN A 165 -17.64 -0.93 -16.88
CA GLN A 165 -16.99 0.08 -16.02
C GLN A 165 -18.04 1.08 -15.48
N ARG A 166 -18.92 1.60 -16.35
CA ARG A 166 -20.01 2.50 -15.93
C ARG A 166 -20.96 1.87 -14.91
N VAL A 167 -21.29 0.58 -15.10
CA VAL A 167 -22.12 -0.19 -14.17
C VAL A 167 -21.45 -0.25 -12.79
N LEU A 168 -20.15 -0.61 -12.72
CA LEU A 168 -19.39 -0.61 -11.48
C LEU A 168 -19.26 0.79 -10.84
N LEU A 169 -18.99 1.84 -11.63
CA LEU A 169 -18.95 3.22 -11.11
C LEU A 169 -20.30 3.65 -10.54
N ASN A 170 -21.42 3.22 -11.14
CA ASN A 170 -22.76 3.44 -10.60
C ASN A 170 -22.98 2.69 -9.28
N ALA A 171 -22.51 1.45 -9.17
CA ALA A 171 -22.54 0.69 -7.93
C ALA A 171 -21.76 1.39 -6.80
N LEU A 172 -20.55 1.88 -7.07
CA LEU A 172 -19.76 2.67 -6.12
C LEU A 172 -20.46 3.98 -5.72
N LYS A 173 -21.10 4.68 -6.67
CA LYS A 173 -21.92 5.86 -6.39
C LYS A 173 -23.12 5.52 -5.51
N ALA A 174 -23.78 4.39 -5.76
CA ALA A 174 -24.91 3.93 -4.95
C ALA A 174 -24.48 3.60 -3.52
N LEU A 175 -23.36 2.89 -3.35
CA LEU A 175 -22.77 2.59 -2.04
C LEU A 175 -22.40 3.87 -1.28
N HIS A 176 -21.70 4.81 -1.94
CA HIS A 176 -21.33 6.11 -1.36
C HIS A 176 -22.55 6.92 -0.90
N ASN A 177 -23.58 7.02 -1.76
CA ASN A 177 -24.78 7.78 -1.47
C ASN A 177 -25.64 7.16 -0.36
N LYS A 178 -25.62 5.85 -0.17
CA LYS A 178 -26.41 5.17 0.88
C LYS A 178 -25.66 5.14 2.22
N MET A 179 -24.37 4.84 2.20
CA MET A 179 -23.57 4.73 3.44
C MET A 179 -23.23 6.09 4.06
N HIS A 180 -23.11 7.15 3.24
CA HIS A 180 -22.64 8.46 3.69
C HIS A 180 -21.30 8.42 4.45
N VAL A 181 -20.41 7.51 4.04
CA VAL A 181 -19.03 7.40 4.54
C VAL A 181 -18.01 7.72 3.43
N PRO A 182 -16.82 8.25 3.76
CA PRO A 182 -15.72 8.35 2.81
C PRO A 182 -15.36 6.99 2.21
N ILE A 183 -15.14 6.98 0.89
CA ILE A 183 -14.59 5.82 0.18
C ILE A 183 -13.19 6.20 -0.34
N ILE A 184 -12.20 5.39 -0.02
CA ILE A 184 -10.83 5.49 -0.54
C ILE A 184 -10.65 4.39 -1.58
N LEU A 185 -10.43 4.80 -2.83
CA LEU A 185 -10.09 3.90 -3.91
C LEU A 185 -8.59 3.91 -4.11
N VAL A 186 -7.99 2.76 -4.39
CA VAL A 186 -6.55 2.65 -4.66
C VAL A 186 -6.35 1.97 -6.00
N GLY A 187 -5.54 2.58 -6.87
CA GLY A 187 -5.32 2.08 -8.21
C GLY A 187 -4.15 2.72 -8.95
N THR A 188 -4.03 2.36 -10.21
CA THR A 188 -3.03 2.87 -11.17
C THR A 188 -3.58 4.08 -11.94
N MET A 189 -2.76 4.66 -12.82
CA MET A 189 -3.21 5.70 -13.75
C MET A 189 -4.38 5.26 -14.63
N GLU A 190 -4.47 3.97 -14.98
CA GLU A 190 -5.61 3.41 -15.73
C GLU A 190 -6.93 3.56 -14.98
N ALA A 191 -6.91 3.32 -13.66
CA ALA A 191 -8.06 3.52 -12.81
C ALA A 191 -8.48 5.01 -12.76
N LEU A 192 -7.51 5.92 -12.75
CA LEU A 192 -7.78 7.36 -12.87
C LEU A 192 -8.45 7.70 -14.21
N TYR A 193 -7.96 7.16 -15.33
CA TYR A 193 -8.59 7.41 -16.62
C TYR A 193 -10.02 6.86 -16.69
N ALA A 194 -10.24 5.62 -16.25
CA ALA A 194 -11.57 5.00 -16.23
C ALA A 194 -12.57 5.83 -15.41
N THR A 195 -12.16 6.29 -14.22
CA THR A 195 -13.00 7.09 -13.32
C THR A 195 -13.18 8.54 -13.77
N SER A 196 -12.18 9.15 -14.42
CA SER A 196 -12.24 10.54 -14.89
C SER A 196 -13.26 10.77 -16.02
N SER A 197 -13.62 9.72 -16.75
CA SER A 197 -14.63 9.78 -17.82
C SER A 197 -16.05 10.09 -17.32
N ASP A 198 -16.32 9.90 -16.03
CA ASP A 198 -17.60 10.22 -15.38
C ASP A 198 -17.44 11.46 -14.49
N GLU A 199 -17.92 12.63 -14.95
CA GLU A 199 -17.83 13.90 -14.21
C GLU A 199 -18.48 13.84 -12.82
N GLN A 200 -19.53 13.03 -12.65
CA GLN A 200 -20.18 12.85 -11.36
C GLN A 200 -19.27 12.07 -10.40
N PHE A 201 -18.49 11.13 -10.92
CA PHE A 201 -17.51 10.40 -10.14
C PHE A 201 -16.28 11.26 -9.84
N ALA A 202 -15.70 11.91 -10.85
CA ALA A 202 -14.53 12.78 -10.69
C ALA A 202 -14.77 13.93 -9.70
N SER A 203 -15.99 14.49 -9.67
CA SER A 203 -16.37 15.52 -8.69
C SER A 203 -16.58 14.98 -7.26
N ARG A 204 -16.66 13.66 -7.05
CA ARG A 204 -16.78 13.00 -5.73
C ARG A 204 -15.45 12.48 -5.21
N PHE A 205 -14.63 11.94 -6.10
CA PHE A 205 -13.38 11.25 -5.79
C PHE A 205 -12.19 12.10 -6.22
N LYS A 206 -11.62 12.84 -5.26
CA LYS A 206 -10.43 13.64 -5.53
C LYS A 206 -9.21 12.72 -5.67
N ALA A 207 -8.52 12.81 -6.81
CA ALA A 207 -7.27 12.10 -7.01
C ALA A 207 -6.15 12.66 -6.11
N GLU A 208 -5.41 11.77 -5.48
CA GLU A 208 -4.15 12.07 -4.79
C GLU A 208 -3.08 11.13 -5.32
N HIS A 209 -1.96 11.71 -5.75
CA HIS A 209 -0.90 10.94 -6.38
C HIS A 209 0.14 10.48 -5.35
N LEU A 210 0.59 9.24 -5.52
CA LEU A 210 1.76 8.68 -4.89
C LEU A 210 2.83 8.54 -5.99
N PRO A 211 3.59 9.63 -6.27
CA PRO A 211 4.51 9.67 -7.39
C PRO A 211 5.71 8.75 -7.17
N ARG A 212 6.44 8.50 -8.25
CA ARG A 212 7.79 7.95 -8.18
C ARG A 212 8.70 8.89 -7.40
N TRP A 213 9.68 8.32 -6.72
CA TRP A 213 10.69 9.07 -6.00
C TRP A 213 11.68 9.72 -6.96
N GLU A 214 12.08 10.93 -6.60
CA GLU A 214 13.22 11.61 -7.21
C GLU A 214 14.43 11.50 -6.27
N TYR A 215 15.63 11.48 -6.85
CA TYR A 215 16.84 11.50 -6.04
C TYR A 215 16.99 12.86 -5.35
N GLY A 216 17.22 12.83 -4.05
CA GLY A 216 17.44 14.04 -3.27
C GLY A 216 17.44 13.78 -1.77
N ASN A 217 17.38 14.86 -1.01
CA ASN A 217 17.46 14.82 0.46
C ASN A 217 16.36 13.96 1.09
N GLU A 218 15.15 13.95 0.52
CA GLU A 218 14.06 13.11 1.03
C GLU A 218 14.36 11.62 0.86
N PHE A 219 14.88 11.24 -0.31
CA PHE A 219 15.30 9.87 -0.59
C PHE A 219 16.44 9.41 0.34
N GLN A 220 17.45 10.26 0.57
CA GLN A 220 18.52 9.96 1.51
C GLN A 220 18.00 9.80 2.95
N ARG A 221 17.05 10.64 3.38
CA ARG A 221 16.40 10.48 4.69
C ARG A 221 15.60 9.18 4.78
N PHE A 222 14.94 8.78 3.70
CA PHE A 222 14.26 7.50 3.61
C PHE A 222 15.24 6.35 3.77
N LEU A 223 16.37 6.35 3.06
CA LEU A 223 17.42 5.33 3.20
C LEU A 223 18.02 5.28 4.60
N ALA A 224 18.27 6.44 5.23
CA ALA A 224 18.72 6.50 6.62
C ALA A 224 17.74 5.81 7.57
N ARG A 225 16.42 5.98 7.36
CA ARG A 225 15.38 5.32 8.16
C ARG A 225 15.30 3.83 7.87
N LEU A 226 15.39 3.45 6.60
CA LEU A 226 15.40 2.05 6.18
C LEU A 226 16.59 1.30 6.81
N GLU A 227 17.77 1.92 6.88
CA GLU A 227 18.94 1.31 7.53
C GLU A 227 18.67 0.94 8.99
N LEU A 228 17.93 1.75 9.74
CA LEU A 228 17.61 1.48 11.15
C LEU A 228 16.71 0.25 11.34
N THR A 229 16.07 -0.23 10.28
CA THR A 229 15.22 -1.42 10.33
C THR A 229 15.99 -2.69 9.96
N LEU A 230 17.22 -2.58 9.46
CA LEU A 230 18.01 -3.74 9.04
C LEU A 230 18.77 -4.31 10.23
N PRO A 231 18.75 -5.64 10.43
CA PRO A 231 19.48 -6.27 11.51
C PRO A 231 20.94 -6.47 11.12
N LEU A 232 21.70 -5.39 10.87
CA LEU A 232 23.13 -5.42 10.53
C LEU A 232 23.98 -4.91 11.70
N SER A 233 25.10 -5.57 11.99
CA SER A 233 25.95 -5.19 13.12
C SER A 233 26.92 -4.04 12.82
N MET A 234 27.05 -3.63 11.55
CA MET A 234 27.87 -2.51 11.10
C MET A 234 27.04 -1.47 10.33
N ALA A 235 27.34 -0.18 10.57
CA ALA A 235 26.71 0.91 9.85
C ALA A 235 27.01 0.84 8.35
N SER A 236 25.96 0.77 7.53
CA SER A 236 26.08 0.76 6.07
C SER A 236 26.11 2.17 5.49
N LEU A 237 25.61 3.16 6.24
CA LEU A 237 25.53 4.57 5.84
C LEU A 237 24.80 4.71 4.50
N LEU A 238 23.62 4.10 4.37
CA LEU A 238 22.84 4.07 3.11
C LEU A 238 22.49 5.46 2.58
N ALA A 239 22.42 6.46 3.47
CA ALA A 239 22.16 7.85 3.12
C ALA A 239 23.38 8.60 2.57
N ASP A 240 24.58 7.99 2.60
CA ASP A 240 25.77 8.57 2.00
C ASP A 240 25.56 8.86 0.50
N PRO A 241 26.00 10.00 -0.03
CA PRO A 241 25.76 10.38 -1.43
C PRO A 241 26.19 9.34 -2.46
N ASP A 242 27.29 8.62 -2.25
CA ASP A 242 27.79 7.66 -3.22
C ASP A 242 26.93 6.40 -3.24
N LEU A 243 26.59 5.88 -2.05
CA LEU A 243 25.80 4.66 -1.91
C LEU A 243 24.31 4.90 -2.23
N SER A 244 23.75 6.01 -1.75
CA SER A 244 22.36 6.38 -2.04
C SER A 244 22.13 6.59 -3.53
N LYS A 245 23.05 7.28 -4.23
CA LYS A 245 22.95 7.45 -5.68
C LYS A 245 23.01 6.11 -6.42
N LEU A 246 23.90 5.21 -6.00
CA LEU A 246 24.00 3.86 -6.58
C LEU A 246 22.70 3.06 -6.39
N ILE A 247 22.09 3.11 -5.20
CA ILE A 247 20.80 2.46 -4.91
C ILE A 247 19.71 3.03 -5.83
N PHE A 248 19.66 4.36 -5.96
CA PHE A 248 18.67 5.03 -6.79
C PHE A 248 18.79 4.63 -8.26
N GLU A 249 20.00 4.65 -8.80
CA GLU A 249 20.28 4.28 -10.19
C GLU A 249 20.01 2.80 -10.47
N ARG A 250 20.32 1.90 -9.52
CA ARG A 250 20.10 0.46 -9.69
C ARG A 250 18.63 0.08 -9.64
N ALA A 251 17.84 0.73 -8.79
CA ALA A 251 16.40 0.48 -8.72
C ALA A 251 15.66 0.92 -10.00
N GLU A 252 16.13 1.98 -10.67
CA GLU A 252 15.67 2.50 -11.99
C GLU A 252 14.21 2.99 -12.07
N SER A 253 13.28 2.32 -11.41
CA SER A 253 11.83 2.58 -11.50
C SER A 253 11.40 3.83 -10.75
N GLY A 254 12.11 4.22 -9.69
CA GLY A 254 11.68 5.23 -8.72
C GLY A 254 10.58 4.74 -7.76
N CYS A 255 10.25 3.45 -7.77
CA CYS A 255 9.23 2.87 -6.89
C CYS A 255 9.82 2.54 -5.50
N ILE A 256 9.10 2.88 -4.43
CA ILE A 256 9.55 2.60 -3.06
C ILE A 256 9.82 1.11 -2.82
N GLY A 257 8.98 0.24 -3.38
CA GLY A 257 9.14 -1.21 -3.25
C GLY A 257 10.44 -1.70 -3.86
N ASP A 258 10.88 -1.13 -4.99
CA ASP A 258 12.15 -1.55 -5.62
C ASP A 258 13.36 -1.14 -4.78
N PHE A 259 13.31 0.01 -4.09
CA PHE A 259 14.38 0.39 -3.17
C PHE A 259 14.44 -0.55 -1.96
N VAL A 260 13.27 -0.89 -1.39
CA VAL A 260 13.19 -1.80 -0.22
C VAL A 260 13.67 -3.19 -0.61
N ASP A 261 13.19 -3.73 -1.73
CA ASP A 261 13.62 -5.03 -2.28
C ASP A 261 15.14 -5.06 -2.48
N LEU A 262 15.69 -4.05 -3.17
CA LEU A 262 17.13 -3.98 -3.45
C LEU A 262 17.97 -3.95 -2.17
N VAL A 263 17.57 -3.13 -1.19
CA VAL A 263 18.29 -3.00 0.07
C VAL A 263 18.17 -4.27 0.92
N ASN A 264 17.01 -4.92 0.91
CA ASN A 264 16.80 -6.20 1.60
C ASN A 264 17.69 -7.30 1.00
N GLU A 265 17.74 -7.43 -0.32
CA GLU A 265 18.61 -8.41 -0.99
C GLU A 265 20.10 -8.14 -0.73
N ALA A 266 20.51 -6.87 -0.72
CA ALA A 266 21.86 -6.49 -0.35
C ALA A 266 22.17 -6.78 1.13
N ALA A 267 21.21 -6.58 2.04
CA ALA A 267 21.35 -6.93 3.45
C ALA A 267 21.52 -8.44 3.64
N ILE A 268 20.72 -9.26 2.94
CA ILE A 268 20.82 -10.72 2.98
C ILE A 268 22.19 -11.18 2.48
N MET A 269 22.69 -10.60 1.39
CA MET A 269 24.05 -10.86 0.89
C MET A 269 25.13 -10.47 1.91
N ALA A 270 24.98 -9.34 2.60
CA ALA A 270 25.91 -8.88 3.64
C ALA A 270 25.94 -9.82 4.86
N ILE A 271 24.79 -10.37 5.25
CA ILE A 271 24.65 -11.34 6.35
C ILE A 271 25.29 -12.68 5.95
N ASN A 272 24.98 -13.19 4.76
CA ASN A 272 25.51 -14.46 4.27
C ASN A 272 27.03 -14.44 4.09
N SER A 273 27.60 -13.30 3.70
CA SER A 273 29.06 -13.13 3.58
C SER A 273 29.76 -12.85 4.92
N GLY A 274 29.01 -12.59 6.00
CA GLY A 274 29.54 -12.21 7.30
C GLY A 274 30.17 -10.81 7.36
N LYS A 275 30.06 -10.02 6.29
CA LYS A 275 30.52 -8.61 6.26
C LYS A 275 29.68 -7.72 7.16
N GLU A 276 28.40 -8.07 7.36
CA GLU A 276 27.51 -7.38 8.29
C GLU A 276 27.27 -5.90 7.97
N GLN A 277 27.59 -5.50 6.74
CA GLN A 277 27.54 -4.13 6.22
C GLN A 277 27.17 -4.17 4.73
N ILE A 278 26.28 -3.28 4.29
CA ILE A 278 26.00 -3.08 2.87
C ILE A 278 27.01 -2.07 2.31
N THR A 279 27.74 -2.48 1.27
CA THR A 279 28.62 -1.60 0.50
C THR A 279 28.18 -1.55 -0.97
N ALA A 280 28.94 -0.82 -1.79
CA ALA A 280 28.71 -0.79 -3.23
C ALA A 280 28.82 -2.19 -3.89
N GLU A 281 29.57 -3.12 -3.29
CA GLU A 281 29.66 -4.50 -3.77
C GLU A 281 28.34 -5.25 -3.60
N GLU A 282 27.72 -5.18 -2.42
CA GLU A 282 26.45 -5.86 -2.14
C GLU A 282 25.32 -5.25 -2.96
N ILE A 283 25.28 -3.91 -3.07
CA ILE A 283 24.31 -3.25 -3.97
C ILE A 283 24.49 -3.73 -5.40
N LYS A 284 25.73 -3.87 -5.90
CA LYS A 284 25.97 -4.29 -7.30
C LYS A 284 25.77 -5.80 -7.53
N GLY A 285 26.05 -6.62 -6.53
CA GLY A 285 26.14 -8.07 -6.63
C GLY A 285 24.89 -8.83 -6.18
N CYS A 286 23.99 -8.21 -5.42
CA CYS A 286 22.77 -8.86 -4.96
C CYS A 286 21.83 -9.25 -6.11
N ASP A 287 21.08 -10.33 -5.91
CA ASP A 287 20.12 -10.88 -6.87
C ASP A 287 18.83 -10.05 -6.91
N PHE A 288 18.96 -8.83 -7.43
CA PHE A 288 17.86 -7.88 -7.54
C PHE A 288 17.57 -7.56 -9.01
N THR A 289 16.31 -7.72 -9.38
CA THR A 289 15.77 -7.27 -10.67
C THR A 289 14.72 -6.17 -10.44
N PRO A 290 14.89 -4.96 -10.99
CA PRO A 290 13.89 -3.89 -10.92
C PRO A 290 12.51 -4.32 -11.43
N SER A 291 11.43 -3.86 -10.79
CA SER A 291 10.06 -4.13 -11.25
C SER A 291 9.83 -3.71 -12.71
N SER A 292 10.45 -2.61 -13.16
CA SER A 292 10.42 -2.14 -14.56
C SER A 292 11.01 -3.13 -15.57
N LYS A 293 11.90 -4.01 -15.13
CA LYS A 293 12.55 -5.03 -15.97
C LYS A 293 11.89 -6.40 -15.88
N ARG A 294 11.02 -6.62 -14.89
CA ARG A 294 10.25 -7.87 -14.71
C ARG A 294 9.14 -8.03 -15.77
N GLN A 295 8.69 -6.94 -16.40
CA GLN A 295 7.74 -7.00 -17.51
C GLN A 295 8.41 -7.41 -18.84
N PRO A 296 7.75 -8.28 -19.65
CA PRO A 296 8.27 -8.69 -20.94
C PRO A 296 8.40 -7.49 -21.91
N PRO A 297 9.30 -7.55 -22.91
CA PRO A 297 9.66 -6.41 -23.76
C PRO A 297 8.53 -5.77 -24.59
N ALA A 298 7.32 -6.35 -24.62
CA ALA A 298 6.22 -5.89 -25.48
C ALA A 298 5.56 -4.57 -25.01
N GLU A 299 5.73 -4.16 -23.75
CA GLU A 299 5.09 -2.95 -23.20
C GLU A 299 6.04 -1.75 -23.05
N ARG A 300 7.33 -1.90 -23.38
CA ARG A 300 8.34 -0.84 -23.20
C ARG A 300 8.30 0.29 -24.25
N GLY A 301 7.31 0.26 -25.14
CA GLY A 301 7.32 1.02 -26.39
C GLY A 301 6.07 1.83 -26.69
N LEU A 302 5.52 2.58 -25.74
CA LEU A 302 4.63 3.72 -26.01
C LEU A 302 4.95 4.83 -24.99
N LYS A 303 6.04 5.56 -25.24
CA LYS A 303 6.26 6.89 -24.67
C LYS A 303 5.62 7.93 -25.59
#